data_AF-A0A9E0QKZ7-F1
#
_entry.id   AF-A0A9E0QKZ7-F1
#
_cell.length_a   1.000
_cell.length_b   1.000
_cell.length_c   1.000
_cell.angle_alpha   90.00
_cell.angle_beta   90.00
_cell.angle_gamma   90.00
#
_symmetry.space_group_name_H-M   'P 1'
#
loop_
_entity.id
_entity.type
_entity.pdbx_description
1 polymer ?
#
loop_
_entity_poly.entity_id
_entity_poly.type
_entity_poly.pdbx_seq_one_letter_code
_entity_poly.pdbx_strand_id
1 'polypeptide(L)'
;MVSKNYLSGLFGPSPVAPLQSHMTLVDACVTKLVGLFEHMASGDTDAVEKVYHEIAELEQKADDQKHLLREHLPSGLFMPIERQDLLDALRVQDLLANRARDIAGIIVGRKLHFPEQAGLRVIELVKATAETSHQALRVVNELDELVETGFRGHAVRVVEGMLTTL
;
A
#
# COMPACT_ATOMS: atom_id res chain seq x y z
N MET A 1 -31.98 -10.84 22.27
CA MET A 1 -31.44 -10.26 21.04
C MET A 1 -29.93 -10.45 21.08
N VAL A 2 -29.39 -11.27 20.18
CA VAL A 2 -27.95 -11.55 20.11
C VAL A 2 -27.25 -10.27 19.67
N SER A 3 -26.30 -9.79 20.47
CA SER A 3 -25.39 -8.71 20.12
C SER A 3 -24.75 -9.04 18.76
N LYS A 4 -25.06 -8.26 17.73
CA LYS A 4 -24.29 -8.31 16.47
C LYS A 4 -22.86 -7.94 16.84
N ASN A 5 -21.96 -8.92 16.86
CA ASN A 5 -20.55 -8.70 17.14
C ASN A 5 -19.94 -7.88 16.00
N TYR A 6 -19.83 -6.56 16.17
CA TYR A 6 -19.21 -5.64 15.21
C TYR A 6 -17.79 -6.07 14.79
N LEU A 7 -17.10 -6.82 15.67
CA LEU A 7 -15.81 -7.47 15.40
C LEU A 7 -15.86 -8.43 14.20
N SER A 8 -16.93 -9.20 14.02
CA SER A 8 -17.04 -10.14 12.89
C SER A 8 -17.36 -9.45 11.56
N GLY A 9 -17.86 -8.22 11.59
CA GLY A 9 -18.22 -7.45 10.38
C GLY A 9 -17.04 -6.76 9.72
N LEU A 10 -15.99 -6.42 10.48
CA LEU A 10 -14.85 -5.64 9.99
C LEU A 10 -13.58 -6.48 9.78
N PHE A 11 -13.40 -7.52 10.59
CA PHE A 11 -12.30 -8.48 10.43
C PHE A 11 -12.73 -9.72 9.64
N GLY A 12 -14.03 -9.99 9.46
CA GLY A 12 -14.44 -11.27 8.85
C GLY A 12 -13.77 -12.46 9.57
N PRO A 13 -13.35 -13.53 8.87
CA PRO A 13 -12.56 -14.58 9.47
C PRO A 13 -11.10 -14.18 9.82
N SER A 14 -10.60 -13.02 9.34
CA SER A 14 -9.18 -12.64 9.45
C SER A 14 -8.92 -11.31 10.19
N PRO A 15 -8.07 -11.30 11.23
CA PRO A 15 -7.66 -10.08 11.92
C PRO A 15 -6.80 -9.12 11.08
N VAL A 16 -6.27 -9.54 9.92
CA VAL A 16 -5.37 -8.74 9.07
C VAL A 16 -6.00 -8.31 7.75
N ALA A 17 -7.21 -8.78 7.41
CA ALA A 17 -7.91 -8.41 6.18
C ALA A 17 -8.02 -6.88 5.93
N PRO A 18 -8.25 -6.04 6.96
CA PRO A 18 -8.26 -4.59 6.75
C PRO A 18 -6.89 -4.02 6.34
N LEU A 19 -5.80 -4.61 6.83
CA LEU A 19 -4.42 -4.21 6.50
C LEU A 19 -4.06 -4.59 5.06
N GLN A 20 -4.49 -5.78 4.60
CA GLN A 20 -4.34 -6.23 3.22
C GLN A 20 -5.10 -5.33 2.24
N SER A 21 -6.34 -5.01 2.60
CA SER A 21 -7.19 -4.13 1.79
C SER A 21 -6.59 -2.73 1.69
N HIS A 22 -6.00 -2.21 2.78
CA HIS A 22 -5.32 -0.91 2.78
C HIS A 22 -4.07 -0.97 1.90
N MET A 23 -3.22 -1.99 2.06
CA MET A 23 -2.03 -2.18 1.23
C MET A 23 -2.35 -2.27 -0.27
N THR A 24 -3.50 -2.83 -0.64
CA THR A 24 -3.95 -2.90 -2.04
C THR A 24 -4.15 -1.51 -2.64
N LEU A 25 -4.75 -0.57 -1.88
CA LEU A 25 -4.91 0.82 -2.32
C LEU A 25 -3.57 1.55 -2.39
N VAL A 26 -2.70 1.33 -1.39
CA VAL A 26 -1.35 1.90 -1.35
C VAL A 26 -0.53 1.45 -2.55
N ASP A 27 -0.56 0.15 -2.86
CA ASP A 27 0.16 -0.43 -3.98
C ASP A 27 -0.32 0.12 -5.33
N ALA A 28 -1.65 0.24 -5.50
CA ALA A 28 -2.23 0.90 -6.67
C ALA A 28 -1.75 2.37 -6.80
N CYS A 29 -1.66 3.10 -5.69
CA CYS A 29 -1.18 4.48 -5.65
C CYS A 29 0.29 4.58 -6.11
N VAL A 30 1.17 3.72 -5.59
CA VAL A 30 2.59 3.67 -5.98
C VAL A 30 2.74 3.26 -7.45
N THR A 31 1.98 2.27 -7.91
CA THR A 31 2.02 1.78 -9.30
C THR A 31 1.69 2.87 -10.32
N LYS A 32 0.77 3.78 -9.98
CA LYS A 32 0.39 4.90 -10.86
C LYS A 32 1.53 5.88 -11.11
N LEU A 33 2.55 5.94 -10.25
CA LEU A 33 3.76 6.74 -10.51
C LEU A 33 4.44 6.31 -11.81
N VAL A 34 4.44 5.03 -12.18
CA VAL A 34 5.06 4.57 -13.43
C VAL A 34 4.45 5.32 -14.63
N GLY A 35 3.12 5.33 -14.73
CA GLY A 35 2.42 6.04 -15.80
C GLY A 35 2.64 7.56 -15.73
N LEU A 36 2.64 8.15 -14.53
CA LEU A 36 2.92 9.57 -14.34
C LEU A 36 4.29 9.96 -14.93
N PHE A 37 5.33 9.18 -14.62
CA PHE A 37 6.69 9.42 -15.08
C PHE A 37 6.86 9.13 -16.58
N GLU A 38 6.15 8.14 -17.12
CA GLU A 38 6.11 7.87 -18.57
C GLU A 38 5.47 9.02 -19.35
N HIS A 39 4.34 9.56 -18.89
CA HIS A 39 3.69 10.73 -19.48
C HIS A 39 4.54 12.00 -19.35
N MET A 40 5.24 12.17 -18.22
CA MET A 40 6.19 13.27 -18.04
C MET A 40 7.36 13.18 -19.03
N ALA A 41 7.84 11.98 -19.34
CA ALA A 41 8.89 11.78 -20.34
C ALA A 41 8.41 12.01 -21.78
N SER A 42 7.13 11.76 -22.08
CA SER A 42 6.54 12.09 -23.39
C SER A 42 6.13 13.55 -23.53
N GLY A 43 6.19 14.35 -22.46
CA GLY A 43 5.74 15.74 -22.44
C GLY A 43 4.23 15.93 -22.47
N ASP A 44 3.46 14.89 -22.12
CA ASP A 44 1.99 14.94 -22.11
C ASP A 44 1.49 15.47 -20.75
N THR A 45 1.45 16.79 -20.63
CA THR A 45 1.11 17.47 -19.37
C THR A 45 -0.32 17.17 -18.90
N ASP A 46 -1.26 16.99 -19.83
CA ASP A 46 -2.66 16.74 -19.51
C ASP A 46 -2.84 15.32 -18.95
N ALA A 47 -2.12 14.34 -19.51
CA ALA A 47 -2.09 12.99 -18.96
C ALA A 47 -1.40 12.95 -17.59
N VAL A 48 -0.33 13.72 -17.38
CA VAL A 48 0.32 13.84 -16.07
C VAL A 48 -0.65 14.39 -15.01
N GLU A 49 -1.40 15.44 -15.32
CA GLU A 49 -2.39 16.02 -14.41
C GLU A 49 -3.52 15.03 -14.10
N LYS A 50 -4.01 14.31 -15.12
CA LYS A 50 -5.01 13.26 -14.92
C LYS A 50 -4.52 12.16 -13.97
N VAL A 51 -3.31 11.64 -14.18
CA VAL A 51 -2.75 10.58 -13.32
C VAL A 51 -2.53 11.10 -11.90
N TYR A 52 -2.13 12.36 -11.72
CA TYR A 52 -2.04 12.98 -10.39
C TYR A 52 -3.39 12.96 -9.65
N HIS A 53 -4.50 13.29 -10.32
CA HIS A 53 -5.82 13.20 -9.71
C HIS A 53 -6.20 11.76 -9.33
N GLU A 54 -5.89 10.78 -10.18
CA GLU A 54 -6.09 9.37 -9.85
C GLU A 54 -5.28 8.93 -8.61
N ILE A 55 -4.02 9.39 -8.50
CA ILE A 55 -3.16 9.16 -7.33
C ILE A 55 -3.76 9.79 -6.07
N ALA A 56 -4.21 11.04 -6.15
CA ALA A 56 -4.82 11.75 -5.02
C ALA A 56 -6.14 11.08 -4.56
N GLU A 57 -6.95 10.56 -5.48
CA GLU A 57 -8.15 9.80 -5.14
C GLU A 57 -7.82 8.47 -4.46
N LEU A 58 -6.78 7.77 -4.91
CA LEU A 58 -6.33 6.52 -4.29
C LEU A 58 -5.76 6.75 -2.90
N GLU A 59 -4.96 7.80 -2.71
CA GLU A 59 -4.42 8.17 -1.40
C GLU A 59 -5.55 8.56 -0.43
N GLN A 60 -6.56 9.34 -0.87
CA GLN A 60 -7.69 9.67 -0.02
C GLN A 60 -8.47 8.42 0.42
N LYS A 61 -8.70 7.47 -0.49
CA LYS A 61 -9.33 6.18 -0.15
C LYS A 61 -8.49 5.38 0.85
N ALA A 62 -7.17 5.39 0.71
CA ALA A 62 -6.27 4.73 1.64
C ALA A 62 -6.32 5.39 3.02
N ASP A 63 -6.33 6.73 3.09
CA ASP A 63 -6.45 7.49 4.34
C ASP A 63 -7.80 7.23 5.05
N ASP A 64 -8.91 7.25 4.30
CA ASP A 64 -10.24 6.91 4.82
C ASP A 64 -10.24 5.49 5.41
N GLN A 65 -9.62 4.54 4.73
CA GLN A 65 -9.50 3.18 5.20
C GLN A 65 -8.59 3.05 6.42
N LYS A 66 -7.47 3.78 6.48
CA LYS A 66 -6.60 3.87 7.66
C LYS A 66 -7.38 4.37 8.88
N HIS A 67 -8.20 5.41 8.70
CA HIS A 67 -9.05 5.96 9.75
C HIS A 67 -10.04 4.91 10.26
N LEU A 68 -10.77 4.26 9.35
CA LEU A 68 -11.70 3.18 9.68
C LEU A 68 -11.00 2.06 10.47
N LEU A 69 -9.80 1.65 10.03
CA LEU A 69 -9.01 0.60 10.68
C LEU A 69 -8.68 0.98 12.12
N ARG A 70 -8.19 2.19 12.35
CA ARG A 70 -7.78 2.68 13.68
C ARG A 70 -8.95 2.80 14.65
N GLU A 71 -10.12 3.22 14.17
CA GLU A 71 -11.34 3.35 14.98
C GLU A 71 -11.87 1.99 15.44
N HIS A 72 -11.74 0.96 14.60
CA HIS A 72 -12.32 -0.35 14.85
C HIS A 72 -11.33 -1.38 15.38
N LEU A 73 -10.05 -1.01 15.53
CA LEU A 73 -9.01 -1.91 16.04
C LEU A 73 -9.20 -2.18 17.54
N PRO A 74 -9.57 -3.41 17.95
CA PRO A 74 -9.85 -3.72 19.34
C PRO A 74 -8.57 -3.64 20.19
N SER A 75 -8.71 -3.22 21.45
CA SER A 75 -7.62 -3.11 22.44
C SER A 75 -7.54 -4.30 23.41
N GLY A 76 -8.30 -5.38 23.16
CA GLY A 76 -8.57 -6.45 24.12
C GLY A 76 -7.61 -7.65 24.13
N LEU A 77 -7.73 -8.48 25.16
CA LEU A 77 -6.89 -9.63 25.55
C LEU A 77 -6.84 -10.82 24.56
N PHE A 78 -7.61 -10.81 23.47
CA PHE A 78 -7.79 -11.96 22.56
C PHE A 78 -7.42 -11.67 21.09
N MET A 79 -6.54 -10.69 20.83
CA MET A 79 -5.99 -10.48 19.49
C MET A 79 -4.80 -11.42 19.25
N PRO A 80 -4.71 -12.13 18.11
CA PRO A 80 -3.61 -13.05 17.82
C PRO A 80 -2.29 -12.35 17.47
N ILE A 81 -2.34 -11.03 17.23
CA ILE A 81 -1.19 -10.16 16.94
C ILE A 81 -1.22 -8.98 17.91
N GLU A 82 -0.06 -8.41 18.24
CA GLU A 82 -0.02 -7.17 19.02
C GLU A 82 -0.61 -5.99 18.24
N ARG A 83 -1.50 -5.24 18.89
CA ARG A 83 -2.14 -4.05 18.30
C ARG A 83 -1.11 -3.04 17.78
N GLN A 84 -0.01 -2.88 18.49
CA GLN A 84 1.03 -1.91 18.14
C GLN A 84 1.71 -2.28 16.82
N ASP A 85 2.02 -3.56 16.60
CA ASP A 85 2.63 -4.04 15.36
C ASP A 85 1.72 -3.78 14.14
N LEU A 86 0.42 -4.01 14.28
CA LEU A 86 -0.56 -3.69 13.22
C LEU A 86 -0.60 -2.19 12.91
N LEU A 87 -0.58 -1.34 13.94
CA LEU A 87 -0.56 0.11 13.76
C LEU A 87 0.74 0.60 13.13
N ASP A 88 1.87 -0.01 13.46
CA ASP A 88 3.16 0.31 12.87
C ASP A 88 3.25 -0.14 11.42
N ALA A 89 2.74 -1.33 11.08
CA ALA A 89 2.62 -1.78 9.70
C ALA A 89 1.72 -0.83 8.89
N LEU A 90 0.54 -0.50 9.42
CA LEU A 90 -0.40 0.44 8.79
C LEU A 90 0.24 1.82 8.55
N ARG A 91 1.00 2.32 9.53
CA ARG A 91 1.74 3.58 9.41
C ARG A 91 2.77 3.54 8.29
N VAL A 92 3.51 2.44 8.15
CA VAL A 92 4.46 2.30 7.03
C VAL A 92 3.73 2.32 5.70
N GLN A 93 2.65 1.56 5.55
CA GLN A 93 1.86 1.54 4.31
C GLN A 93 1.33 2.94 3.93
N ASP A 94 0.79 3.68 4.89
CA ASP A 94 0.29 5.05 4.70
C ASP A 94 1.37 6.00 4.16
N LEU A 95 2.60 5.87 4.67
CA LEU A 95 3.73 6.68 4.19
C LEU A 95 4.04 6.45 2.71
N LEU A 96 3.82 5.24 2.15
CA LEU A 96 4.03 4.98 0.73
C LEU A 96 3.02 5.76 -0.13
N ALA A 97 1.73 5.70 0.21
CA ALA A 97 0.69 6.40 -0.54
C ALA A 97 0.86 7.93 -0.46
N ASN A 98 1.12 8.45 0.74
CA ASN A 98 1.40 9.88 0.93
C ASN A 98 2.61 10.33 0.10
N ARG A 99 3.68 9.53 0.08
CA ARG A 99 4.87 9.86 -0.72
C ARG A 99 4.59 9.84 -2.21
N ALA A 100 3.78 8.89 -2.70
CA ALA A 100 3.40 8.85 -4.11
C ALA A 100 2.60 10.10 -4.52
N ARG A 101 1.63 10.50 -3.69
CA ARG A 101 0.88 11.75 -3.87
C ARG A 101 1.78 12.98 -3.87
N ASP A 102 2.70 13.08 -2.91
CA ASP A 102 3.62 14.22 -2.79
C ASP A 102 4.52 14.35 -4.03
N ILE A 103 5.09 13.23 -4.49
CA ILE A 103 5.91 13.20 -5.72
C ILE A 103 5.09 13.69 -6.91
N ALA A 104 3.87 13.18 -7.07
CA ALA A 104 2.99 13.57 -8.17
C ALA A 104 2.60 15.05 -8.10
N GLY A 105 2.30 15.56 -6.90
CA GLY A 105 1.99 16.97 -6.68
C GLY A 105 3.16 17.90 -6.99
N ILE A 106 4.40 17.50 -6.67
CA ILE A 106 5.61 18.27 -7.03
C ILE A 106 5.79 18.31 -8.55
N ILE A 107 5.59 17.18 -9.24
CA ILE A 107 5.72 17.08 -10.70
C ILE A 107 4.73 18.02 -11.39
N VAL A 108 3.45 17.94 -11.03
CA VAL A 108 2.40 18.80 -11.60
C VAL A 108 2.62 20.27 -11.22
N GLY A 109 2.79 20.55 -9.93
CA GLY A 109 2.85 21.92 -9.42
C GLY A 109 4.04 22.72 -9.96
N ARG A 110 5.17 22.05 -10.23
CA ARG A 110 6.36 22.69 -10.84
C ARG A 110 6.46 22.52 -12.34
N LYS A 111 5.53 21.79 -12.96
CA LYS A 111 5.60 21.41 -14.39
C LYS A 111 6.97 20.82 -14.71
N LEU A 112 7.37 19.81 -13.94
CA LEU A 112 8.69 19.18 -14.11
C LEU A 112 8.77 18.53 -15.49
N HIS A 113 9.94 18.64 -16.11
CA HIS A 113 10.28 18.00 -17.37
C HIS A 113 11.58 17.26 -17.20
N PHE A 114 11.70 16.10 -17.84
CA PHE A 114 12.94 15.36 -17.81
C PHE A 114 14.00 16.01 -18.71
N PRO A 115 15.25 16.10 -18.25
CA PRO A 115 16.39 16.24 -19.14
C PRO A 115 16.46 15.02 -20.07
N GLU A 116 16.82 15.26 -21.34
CA GLU A 116 16.79 14.28 -22.44
C GLU A 116 17.49 12.94 -22.13
N GLN A 117 18.50 12.96 -21.24
CA GLN A 117 19.30 11.78 -20.88
C GLN A 117 18.86 11.06 -19.60
N ALA A 118 17.96 11.64 -18.80
CA ALA A 118 17.63 11.16 -17.46
C ALA A 118 16.30 10.39 -17.38
N GLY A 119 15.35 10.65 -18.28
CA GLY A 119 13.98 10.12 -18.20
C GLY A 119 13.91 8.59 -18.12
N LEU A 120 14.64 7.88 -18.99
CA LEU A 120 14.61 6.42 -19.04
C LEU A 120 15.06 5.77 -17.73
N ARG A 121 16.18 6.24 -17.15
CA ARG A 121 16.72 5.69 -15.89
C ARG A 121 15.81 5.95 -14.70
N VAL A 122 15.13 7.10 -14.68
CA VAL A 122 14.17 7.40 -13.61
C VAL A 122 12.93 6.54 -13.75
N ILE A 123 12.43 6.31 -14.97
CA ILE A 123 11.31 5.39 -15.20
C ILE A 123 11.67 3.96 -14.76
N GLU A 124 12.87 3.48 -15.07
CA GLU A 124 13.37 2.17 -14.60
C GLU A 124 13.38 2.08 -13.07
N LEU A 125 13.87 3.13 -12.40
CA LEU A 125 13.87 3.21 -10.93
C LEU A 125 12.45 3.17 -10.36
N VAL A 126 11.52 3.92 -10.96
CA VAL A 126 10.12 3.97 -10.50
C VAL A 126 9.44 2.62 -10.71
N LYS A 127 9.72 1.92 -11.83
CA LYS A 127 9.24 0.55 -12.07
C LYS A 127 9.76 -0.43 -11.01
N ALA A 128 11.05 -0.39 -10.70
CA ALA A 128 11.62 -1.23 -9.64
C ALA A 128 11.01 -0.92 -8.25
N THR A 129 10.69 0.36 -8.00
CA THR A 129 10.02 0.78 -6.76
C THR A 129 8.58 0.24 -6.70
N ALA A 130 7.85 0.28 -7.82
CA ALA A 130 6.51 -0.32 -7.90
C ALA A 130 6.54 -1.84 -7.71
N GLU A 131 7.52 -2.54 -8.29
CA GLU A 131 7.69 -3.99 -8.07
C GLU A 131 7.97 -4.31 -6.59
N THR A 132 8.77 -3.46 -5.92
CA THR A 132 9.01 -3.61 -4.47
C THR A 132 7.73 -3.42 -3.66
N SER A 133 6.86 -2.48 -4.06
CA SER A 133 5.54 -2.29 -3.45
C SER A 133 4.63 -3.52 -3.67
N HIS A 134 4.61 -4.06 -4.90
CA HIS A 134 3.87 -5.27 -5.23
C HIS A 134 4.35 -6.45 -4.38
N GLN A 135 5.66 -6.59 -4.18
CA GLN A 135 6.23 -7.62 -3.33
C GLN A 135 5.79 -7.46 -1.86
N ALA A 136 5.77 -6.22 -1.35
CA ALA A 136 5.24 -5.94 -0.02
C ALA A 136 3.74 -6.29 0.10
N LEU A 137 2.93 -5.99 -0.91
CA LEU A 137 1.52 -6.40 -0.95
C LEU A 137 1.37 -7.92 -0.91
N ARG A 138 2.17 -8.65 -1.70
CA ARG A 138 2.16 -10.12 -1.68
C ARG A 138 2.48 -10.65 -0.29
N VAL A 139 3.52 -10.14 0.37
CA VAL A 139 3.88 -10.54 1.75
C VAL A 139 2.75 -10.23 2.74
N VAL A 140 2.10 -9.07 2.64
CA VAL A 140 0.97 -8.71 3.50
C VAL A 140 -0.23 -9.65 3.29
N ASN A 141 -0.46 -10.12 2.05
CA ASN A 141 -1.53 -11.07 1.77
C ASN A 141 -1.28 -12.47 2.36
N GLU A 142 -0.03 -12.87 2.56
CA GLU A 142 0.32 -14.13 3.25
C GLU A 142 0.15 -14.07 4.78
N LEU A 143 -0.12 -12.90 5.36
CA LEU A 143 -0.30 -12.75 6.81
C LEU A 143 -1.47 -13.58 7.35
N ASP A 144 -2.50 -13.84 6.54
CA ASP A 144 -3.62 -14.71 6.93
C ASP A 144 -3.16 -16.12 7.25
N GLU A 145 -2.38 -16.72 6.34
CA GLU A 145 -1.85 -18.07 6.54
C GLU A 145 -0.89 -18.11 7.74
N LEU A 146 -0.10 -17.06 7.94
CA LEU A 146 0.75 -16.94 9.13
C LEU A 146 -0.06 -16.88 10.43
N VAL A 147 -1.17 -16.14 10.45
CA VAL A 147 -2.03 -16.07 11.63
C VAL A 147 -2.73 -17.40 11.89
N GLU A 148 -3.26 -18.05 10.85
CA GLU A 148 -3.94 -19.35 10.96
C GLU A 148 -3.00 -20.46 11.45
N THR A 149 -1.74 -20.41 11.03
CA THR A 149 -0.70 -21.39 11.43
C THR A 149 0.03 -21.02 12.73
N GLY A 150 -0.28 -19.86 13.31
CA GLY A 150 0.36 -19.36 14.54
C GLY A 150 1.84 -19.03 14.34
N PHE A 151 2.21 -18.51 13.17
CA PHE A 151 3.56 -18.13 12.76
C PHE A 151 4.56 -19.30 12.87
N ARG A 152 4.16 -20.48 12.40
CA ARG A 152 4.98 -21.70 12.42
C ARG A 152 4.89 -22.50 11.14
N GLY A 153 5.92 -23.28 10.86
CA GLY A 153 5.87 -24.31 9.83
C GLY A 153 6.11 -23.82 8.41
N HIS A 154 5.27 -24.24 7.47
CA HIS A 154 5.48 -23.99 6.04
C HIS A 154 5.27 -22.52 5.66
N ALA A 155 4.20 -21.88 6.16
CA ALA A 155 3.85 -20.50 5.88
C ALA A 155 5.00 -19.51 6.18
N VAL A 156 5.71 -19.70 7.30
CA VAL A 156 6.89 -18.88 7.64
C VAL A 156 7.98 -19.00 6.58
N ARG A 157 8.29 -20.22 6.11
CA ARG A 157 9.32 -20.44 5.08
C ARG A 157 8.92 -19.83 3.73
N VAL A 158 7.64 -19.83 3.40
CA VAL A 158 7.13 -19.16 2.20
C VAL A 158 7.39 -17.66 2.29
N VAL A 159 6.98 -17.03 3.40
CA VAL A 159 7.18 -15.59 3.60
C VAL A 159 8.66 -15.21 3.69
N GLU A 160 9.50 -15.99 4.39
CA GLU A 160 10.96 -15.77 4.43
C GLU A 160 11.59 -15.86 3.02
N GLY A 161 11.12 -16.79 2.18
CA GLY A 161 11.55 -16.88 0.78
C GLY A 161 11.15 -15.65 -0.04
N MET A 162 9.96 -15.10 0.21
CA MET A 162 9.48 -13.87 -0.43
C MET A 162 10.32 -12.66 -0.03
N LEU A 163 10.86 -12.59 1.19
CA LEU A 163 11.71 -11.49 1.63
C LEU A 163 13.10 -11.47 0.97
N THR A 164 13.54 -12.61 0.42
CA THR A 164 14.87 -12.75 -0.20
C THR A 164 14.84 -12.67 -1.73
N THR A 165 13.64 -12.61 -2.32
CA THR A 165 13.44 -12.58 -3.77
C THR A 165 12.71 -11.30 -4.15
N LEU A 166 13.35 -10.45 -4.97
CA LEU A 166 12.72 -9.35 -5.71
C LEU A 166 12.44 -9.82 -7.13
#